data_AF-A0A915MXH1-F1
#
_entry.id   AF-A0A915MXH1-F1
#
_cell.length_a   1.000
_cell.length_b   1.000
_cell.length_c   1.000
_cell.angle_alpha   90.00
_cell.angle_beta   90.00
_cell.angle_gamma   90.00
#
_symmetry.space_group_name_H-M   'P 1'
#
loop_
_entity.id
_entity.type
_entity.pdbx_description
1 polymer ?
#
loop_
_entity_poly.entity_id
_entity_poly.type
_entity_poly.pdbx_seq_one_letter_code
_entity_poly.pdbx_strand_id
1 'polypeptide(L)'
;MFPENIVQATMQQMETTVQVVNKTIPGRDPIRYKPVYKDGMNILGIIVFCISFGIVISQLGERGRIMVEFFGVLDLAIMKLVSLI
;
A
#
# COMPACT_ATOMS: atom_id res chain seq x y z
N MET A 1 4.92 6.74 0.61
CA MET A 1 5.51 5.40 0.67
C MET A 1 4.75 4.53 1.65
N PHE A 2 4.58 4.92 2.92
CA PHE A 2 3.65 4.22 3.80
C PHE A 2 2.18 4.46 3.40
N PRO A 3 1.35 3.42 3.33
CA PRO A 3 -0.09 3.59 3.12
C PRO A 3 -0.75 4.06 4.42
N GLU A 4 -1.74 4.95 4.31
CA GLU A 4 -2.55 5.37 5.46
C GLU A 4 -3.49 4.25 5.95
N ASN A 5 -3.87 3.35 5.02
CA ASN A 5 -4.69 2.20 5.29
C ASN A 5 -4.26 1.02 4.39
N ILE A 6 -3.97 -0.13 5.00
CA ILE A 6 -3.46 -1.31 4.29
C ILE A 6 -4.55 -1.97 3.45
N VAL A 7 -5.79 -2.04 3.97
CA VAL A 7 -6.94 -2.60 3.25
C VAL A 7 -7.25 -1.75 2.02
N GLN A 8 -7.15 -0.42 2.13
CA GLN A 8 -7.29 0.44 0.96
C GLN A 8 -6.12 0.27 0.00
N ALA A 9 -4.88 0.14 0.50
CA ALA A 9 -3.69 0.00 -0.33
C ALA A 9 -3.66 -1.26 -1.20
N THR A 10 -4.38 -2.32 -0.83
CA THR A 10 -4.53 -3.52 -1.68
C THR A 10 -5.41 -3.30 -2.89
N MET A 11 -6.30 -2.29 -2.86
CA MET A 11 -7.28 -2.00 -3.91
C MET A 11 -7.05 -0.68 -4.63
N GLN A 12 -6.43 0.30 -3.95
CA GLN A 12 -6.30 1.68 -4.42
C GLN A 12 -4.90 2.28 -4.19
N GLN A 13 -4.51 3.18 -5.10
CA GLN A 13 -3.28 3.96 -5.06
C GLN A 13 -3.57 5.46 -5.09
N MET A 14 -2.70 6.25 -4.46
CA MET A 14 -2.81 7.70 -4.42
C MET A 14 -2.09 8.33 -5.61
N GLU A 15 -2.81 9.11 -6.40
CA GLU A 15 -2.28 9.92 -7.49
C GLU A 15 -2.54 11.39 -7.21
N THR A 16 -1.59 12.26 -7.56
CA THR A 16 -1.83 13.72 -7.52
C THR A 16 -2.38 14.16 -8.86
N THR A 17 -3.64 14.58 -8.90
CA THR A 17 -4.26 15.13 -10.10
C THR A 17 -4.18 16.66 -10.09
N VAL A 18 -3.87 17.24 -11.24
CA VAL A 18 -3.90 18.68 -11.47
C VAL A 18 -5.31 19.09 -11.88
N GLN A 19 -5.92 19.99 -11.11
CA GLN A 19 -7.19 20.61 -11.44
C GLN A 19 -6.97 22.05 -11.88
N VAL A 20 -7.42 22.38 -13.09
CA VAL A 20 -7.47 23.76 -13.57
C VAL A 20 -8.76 24.37 -13.03
N VAL A 21 -8.63 25.35 -12.13
CA VAL A 21 -9.79 26.05 -11.58
C VAL A 21 -10.15 27.19 -12.52
N ASN A 22 -11.19 27.02 -13.33
CA ASN A 22 -11.71 28.11 -14.16
C ASN A 22 -12.15 29.27 -13.26
N LYS A 23 -11.48 30.41 -13.34
CA LYS A 23 -11.99 31.67 -12.81
C LYS A 23 -12.30 32.62 -13.95
N THR A 24 -13.37 33.39 -13.75
CA THR A 24 -13.93 34.44 -14.60
C THR A 24 -12.98 35.62 -14.91
N ILE A 25 -11.71 35.55 -14.49
CA ILE A 25 -10.72 36.63 -14.61
C ILE A 25 -9.69 36.25 -15.69
N PRO A 26 -9.55 37.02 -16.79
CA PRO A 26 -8.59 36.71 -17.84
C PRO A 26 -7.15 36.80 -17.30
N GLY A 27 -6.36 35.73 -17.43
CA GLY A 27 -4.89 35.79 -17.33
C GLY A 27 -4.21 35.02 -16.20
N ARG A 28 -4.92 34.33 -15.30
CA ARG A 28 -4.33 33.36 -14.36
C ARG A 28 -5.33 32.27 -13.97
N ASP A 29 -5.15 31.07 -14.52
CA ASP A 29 -5.83 29.88 -14.00
C ASP A 29 -5.02 29.30 -12.84
N PRO A 30 -5.53 29.32 -11.59
CA PRO A 30 -4.80 28.70 -10.49
C PRO A 30 -4.82 27.17 -10.64
N ILE A 31 -3.62 26.60 -10.83
CA ILE A 31 -3.38 25.15 -10.80
C ILE A 31 -3.56 24.67 -9.36
N ARG A 32 -4.47 23.72 -9.13
CA ARG A 32 -4.66 23.07 -7.84
C ARG A 32 -4.26 21.60 -7.91
N TYR A 33 -3.30 21.21 -7.09
CA TYR A 33 -2.96 19.80 -6.89
C TYR A 33 -3.94 19.18 -5.90
N LYS A 34 -4.60 18.09 -6.30
CA LYS A 34 -5.52 17.34 -5.45
C LYS A 34 -5.10 15.86 -5.42
N PRO A 35 -4.88 15.28 -4.23
CA PRO A 35 -4.70 13.84 -4.12
C PRO A 35 -6.03 13.13 -4.40
N VAL A 36 -5.97 12.08 -5.21
CA VAL A 36 -7.11 11.22 -5.52
C VAL A 36 -6.70 9.77 -5.37
N TYR A 37 -7.60 8.94 -4.86
CA TYR A 37 -7.42 7.49 -4.88
C TYR A 37 -7.98 6.93 -6.17
N LYS A 38 -7.19 6.11 -6.85
CA LYS A 38 -7.60 5.37 -8.03
C LYS A 38 -7.47 3.89 -7.78
N ASP A 39 -8.27 3.11 -8.48
CA ASP A 39 -8.20 1.66 -8.44
C ASP A 39 -6.82 1.20 -8.95
N GLY A 40 -6.23 0.26 -8.23
CA GLY A 40 -4.86 -0.19 -8.44
C GLY A 40 -4.16 -0.41 -7.10
N MET A 41 -3.28 -1.41 -7.03
CA MET A 41 -2.62 -1.75 -5.77
C MET A 41 -1.40 -0.86 -5.52
N ASN A 42 -1.31 -0.25 -4.34
CA ASN A 42 -0.10 0.41 -3.88
C ASN A 42 0.94 -0.62 -3.40
N ILE A 43 1.58 -1.30 -4.34
CA ILE A 43 2.55 -2.38 -4.10
C ILE A 43 3.72 -1.88 -3.25
N LEU A 44 4.25 -0.69 -3.56
CA LEU A 44 5.39 -0.12 -2.85
C LEU A 44 5.07 0.07 -1.35
N GLY A 45 3.89 0.58 -1.03
CA GLY A 45 3.48 0.77 0.35
C GLY A 45 3.24 -0.54 1.10
N ILE A 46 2.67 -1.54 0.42
CA ILE A 46 2.48 -2.88 1.00
C ILE A 46 3.84 -3.53 1.31
N ILE A 47 4.80 -3.48 0.38
CA ILE A 47 6.14 -4.06 0.59
C ILE A 47 6.84 -3.41 1.79
N VAL A 48 6.84 -2.07 1.85
CA VAL A 48 7.49 -1.33 2.96
C VAL A 48 6.82 -1.66 4.30
N PHE A 49 5.49 -1.76 4.32
CA PHE A 49 4.75 -2.18 5.51
C PHE A 49 5.14 -3.59 5.94
N CYS A 50 5.12 -4.58 5.03
CA CYS A 50 5.44 -5.97 5.34
C CYS A 50 6.88 -6.14 5.85
N ILE A 51 7.86 -5.44 5.25
CA ILE A 51 9.25 -5.47 5.72
C ILE A 51 9.36 -4.91 7.14
N SER A 52 8.79 -3.72 7.37
CA SER A 52 8.84 -3.06 8.68
C SER A 52 8.13 -3.91 9.75
N PHE A 53 6.99 -4.50 9.40
CA PHE A 53 6.23 -5.38 10.28
C PHE A 53 7.00 -6.66 10.60
N GLY A 54 7.64 -7.29 9.62
CA GLY A 54 8.49 -8.46 9.82
C GLY A 54 9.68 -8.18 10.75
N ILE A 55 10.31 -7.00 10.63
CA ILE A 55 11.38 -6.56 11.54
C ILE A 55 10.85 -6.39 12.96
N VAL A 56 9.68 -5.78 13.14
CA VAL A 56 9.08 -5.63 14.48
C VAL A 56 8.74 -6.99 15.08
N ILE A 57 8.16 -7.92 14.31
CA ILE A 57 7.88 -9.29 14.78
C ILE A 57 9.17 -10.01 15.21
N SER A 58 10.26 -9.88 14.46
CA SER A 58 11.51 -10.57 14.79
C SER A 58 12.12 -10.08 16.11
N GLN A 59 11.87 -8.82 16.48
CA GLN A 59 12.28 -8.23 17.74
C GLN A 59 11.43 -8.68 18.94
N LEU A 60 10.25 -9.26 18.73
CA LEU A 60 9.37 -9.75 19.81
C LEU A 60 9.81 -11.11 20.40
N GLY A 61 10.87 -11.72 19.86
CA GLY A 61 11.42 -12.99 20.35
C GLY A 61 10.36 -14.11 20.35
N GLU A 62 10.24 -14.84 21.46
CA GLU A 62 9.33 -15.98 21.57
C GLU A 62 7.86 -15.61 21.33
N ARG A 63 7.44 -14.39 21.69
CA ARG A 63 6.06 -13.91 21.45
C ARG A 63 5.76 -13.72 19.96
N GLY A 64 6.78 -13.42 19.15
CA GLY A 64 6.66 -13.27 17.71
C GLY A 64 6.67 -14.60 16.95
N ARG A 65 7.13 -15.69 17.58
CA ARG A 65 7.32 -17.00 16.93
C ARG A 65 6.07 -17.54 16.26
N ILE A 66 4.91 -17.43 16.92
CA ILE A 66 3.62 -17.88 16.37
C ILE A 66 3.31 -17.16 15.05
N MET A 67 3.60 -15.85 14.97
CA MET A 67 3.37 -15.08 13.75
C MET A 67 4.32 -15.48 12.63
N VAL A 68 5.60 -15.73 12.95
CA VAL A 68 6.60 -16.20 11.97
C VAL A 68 6.19 -17.55 11.40
N GLU A 69 5.80 -18.49 12.25
CA GLU A 69 5.33 -19.82 11.83
C GLU A 69 4.06 -19.71 10.98
N PHE A 70 3.11 -18.86 11.36
CA PHE A 70 1.91 -18.59 10.57
C PHE A 70 2.23 -18.08 9.16
N PHE A 71 3.07 -17.05 9.02
CA PHE A 71 3.44 -16.51 7.72
C PHE A 71 4.25 -17.51 6.88
N GLY A 72 5.07 -18.36 7.50
CA GLY A 72 5.77 -19.44 6.81
C GLY A 72 4.82 -20.47 6.20
N VAL A 73 3.80 -20.90 6.93
CA VAL A 73 2.77 -21.81 6.40
C VAL A 73 1.95 -21.13 5.30
N LEU A 74 1.62 -19.84 5.47
CA LEU A 74 0.90 -19.06 4.47
C LEU A 74 1.69 -18.97 3.15
N ASP A 75 2.99 -18.70 3.20
CA ASP A 75 3.87 -18.65 2.02
C ASP A 75 3.91 -20.00 1.28
N LEU A 76 4.08 -21.11 2.01
CA LEU A 76 4.02 -22.46 1.42
C LEU A 76 2.67 -22.75 0.75
N ALA A 77 1.57 -22.31 1.37
CA ALA A 77 0.23 -22.47 0.79
C ALA A 77 0.08 -21.64 -0.49
N ILE A 78 0.58 -20.40 -0.51
CA ILE A 78 0.60 -19.54 -1.70
C ILE A 78 1.42 -20.17 -2.81
N MET A 79 2.63 -20.68 -2.52
CA MET A 79 3.47 -21.35 -3.53
C MET A 79 2.77 -22.56 -4.15
N LYS A 80 2.12 -23.39 -3.33
CA LYS A 80 1.31 -24.51 -3.84
C LYS A 80 0.17 -24.01 -4.72
N LEU A 81 -0.54 -22.97 -4.31
CA LEU A 81 -1.63 -22.39 -5.09
C LEU A 81 -1.12 -21.87 -6.45
N VAL A 82 0.01 -21.17 -6.47
CA VAL A 82 0.64 -20.69 -7.72
C VAL A 82 1.02 -21.85 -8.64
N SER A 83 1.47 -22.99 -8.11
CA SER A 83 1.80 -24.16 -8.94
C SER A 83 0.60 -24.88 -9.56
N LEU A 84 -0.61 -24.63 -9.04
CA LEU A 84 -1.86 -25.24 -9.54
C LEU A 84 -2.52 -24.40 -10.65
N ILE A 85 -2.14 -23.13 -10.77
CA ILE A 85 -2.60 -22.20 -11.81
C ILE A 85 -1.68 -22.31 -13.01
#